data_AF-V4LTB4-F1
#
_entry.id   AF-V4LTB4-F1
#
_cell.length_a   1.000
_cell.length_b   1.000
_cell.length_c   1.000
_cell.angle_alpha   90.00
_cell.angle_beta   90.00
_cell.angle_gamma   90.00
#
_symmetry.space_group_name_H-M   'P 1'
#
loop_
_entity.id
_entity.type
_entity.pdbx_description
1 polymer ?
#
loop_
_entity_poly.entity_id
_entity_poly.type
_entity_poly.pdbx_seq_one_letter_code
_entity_poly.pdbx_strand_id
1 'polypeptide(L)'
;MEISITKVNGKSINLEVDDSSDTIHLKIHGPTRKLVLRLGPEPDMDLDSEPVMRISVSTLGGKTLNLEVKETDTTKIVKNKIRGLGGPSVNQQVLIFEGITLLSGRTLASYGIKTGSELLMMSQQCGC
;
A
#
# COMPACT_ATOMS: atom_id res chain seq x y z
N MET A 1 -10.28 4.60 -22.74
CA MET A 1 -9.74 3.22 -22.85
C MET A 1 -9.84 2.66 -24.29
N GLU A 2 -8.80 1.99 -24.81
CA GLU A 2 -8.85 1.30 -26.13
C GLU A 2 -8.97 -0.22 -25.94
N ILE A 3 -9.96 -0.84 -26.60
CA ILE A 3 -10.21 -2.29 -26.54
C ILE A 3 -10.08 -2.88 -27.94
N SER A 4 -9.20 -3.87 -28.12
CA SER A 4 -9.00 -4.54 -29.41
C SER A 4 -9.55 -5.97 -29.40
N ILE A 5 -10.49 -6.28 -30.30
CA ILE A 5 -11.06 -7.62 -30.49
C ILE A 5 -10.43 -8.26 -31.72
N THR A 6 -9.69 -9.36 -31.54
CA THR A 6 -9.10 -10.10 -32.68
C THR A 6 -9.91 -11.35 -33.00
N LYS A 7 -10.35 -11.46 -34.25
CA LYS A 7 -11.06 -12.64 -34.77
C LYS A 7 -10.06 -13.76 -35.09
N VAL A 8 -10.53 -15.01 -35.06
CA VAL A 8 -9.73 -16.21 -35.40
C VAL A 8 -9.12 -16.21 -36.80
N ASN A 9 -9.63 -15.36 -37.70
CA ASN A 9 -9.10 -15.16 -39.04
C ASN A 9 -8.04 -14.05 -39.13
N GLY A 10 -7.54 -13.54 -38.00
CA GLY A 10 -6.52 -12.49 -37.93
C GLY A 10 -7.04 -11.06 -38.15
N LYS A 11 -8.35 -10.86 -38.32
CA LYS A 11 -8.94 -9.51 -38.43
C LYS A 11 -9.19 -8.92 -37.04
N SER A 12 -8.58 -7.78 -36.75
CA SER A 12 -8.79 -7.04 -35.50
C SER A 12 -9.82 -5.92 -35.68
N ILE A 13 -10.61 -5.68 -34.64
CA ILE A 13 -11.58 -4.59 -34.54
C ILE A 13 -11.19 -3.79 -33.31
N ASN A 14 -10.84 -2.53 -33.50
CA ASN A 14 -10.51 -1.62 -32.41
C ASN A 14 -11.77 -0.86 -31.99
N LEU A 15 -12.03 -0.82 -30.70
CA LEU A 15 -13.08 -0.01 -30.07
C LEU A 15 -12.41 1.05 -29.20
N GLU A 16 -12.72 2.31 -29.47
CA GLU A 16 -12.35 3.43 -28.60
C GLU A 16 -13.51 3.66 -27.62
N VAL A 17 -13.21 3.66 -26.33
CA VAL A 17 -14.18 3.82 -25.25
C VAL A 17 -13.77 5.04 -24.42
N ASP A 18 -14.72 5.94 -24.20
CA ASP A 18 -14.55 7.11 -23.33
C ASP A 18 -14.61 6.70 -21.86
N ASP A 19 -13.87 7.39 -20.98
CA ASP A 19 -13.80 7.08 -19.54
C ASP A 19 -15.04 7.56 -18.74
N SER A 20 -16.05 8.12 -19.41
CA SER A 20 -17.36 8.41 -18.80
C SER A 20 -18.09 7.11 -18.43
N SER A 21 -18.71 7.10 -17.25
CA SER A 21 -19.20 5.93 -16.50
C SER A 21 -20.38 5.15 -17.12
N ASP A 22 -20.57 5.21 -18.43
CA ASP A 22 -21.69 4.56 -19.10
C ASP A 22 -21.39 3.10 -19.46
N THR A 23 -22.36 2.24 -19.19
CA THR A 23 -22.27 0.80 -19.45
C THR A 23 -22.17 0.48 -20.94
N ILE A 24 -21.22 -0.36 -21.34
CA ILE A 24 -21.02 -0.78 -22.74
C ILE A 24 -21.96 -1.94 -23.09
N HIS A 25 -22.97 -1.70 -23.93
CA HIS A 25 -23.86 -2.76 -24.43
C HIS A 25 -23.26 -3.48 -25.66
N LEU A 26 -22.87 -4.75 -25.51
CA LEU A 26 -22.34 -5.58 -26.61
C LEU A 26 -23.39 -6.57 -27.12
N LYS A 27 -23.70 -6.53 -28.43
CA LYS A 27 -24.65 -7.46 -29.09
C LYS A 27 -23.94 -8.30 -30.14
N ILE A 28 -23.89 -9.61 -29.93
CA ILE A 28 -23.27 -10.58 -30.85
C ILE A 28 -24.38 -11.39 -31.52
N HIS A 29 -24.31 -11.58 -32.83
CA HIS A 29 -25.24 -12.40 -33.61
C HIS A 29 -24.50 -13.55 -34.29
N GLY A 30 -24.99 -14.78 -34.12
CA GLY A 30 -24.45 -16.00 -34.73
C GLY A 30 -24.31 -17.17 -33.75
N PRO A 31 -23.87 -18.37 -34.22
CA PRO A 31 -23.68 -19.56 -33.38
C PRO A 31 -22.40 -19.40 -32.56
N THR A 32 -22.42 -18.51 -31.57
CA THR A 32 -21.28 -18.25 -30.69
C THR A 32 -21.07 -19.47 -29.79
N ARG A 33 -19.98 -20.22 -30.02
CA ARG A 33 -19.69 -21.44 -29.23
C ARG A 33 -18.82 -21.18 -28.01
N LYS A 34 -18.08 -20.07 -27.96
CA LYS A 34 -17.24 -19.67 -26.81
C LYS A 34 -16.90 -18.18 -26.89
N LEU A 35 -17.26 -17.42 -25.87
CA LEU A 35 -16.81 -16.03 -25.67
C LEU A 35 -15.93 -16.02 -24.43
N VAL A 36 -14.69 -15.54 -24.56
CA VAL A 36 -13.77 -15.36 -23.42
C VAL A 36 -13.38 -13.89 -23.39
N LEU A 37 -13.89 -13.16 -22.41
CA LEU A 37 -13.46 -11.81 -22.10
C LEU A 37 -12.24 -11.91 -21.18
N ARG A 38 -11.08 -11.48 -21.68
CA ARG A 38 -9.90 -11.24 -20.85
C ARG A 38 -9.70 -9.75 -20.84
N LEU A 39 -10.13 -9.12 -19.76
CA LEU A 39 -9.61 -7.81 -19.40
C LEU A 39 -8.12 -8.05 -19.11
N GLY A 40 -7.24 -7.15 -19.56
CA GLY A 40 -5.89 -7.10 -18.98
C GLY A 40 -6.01 -6.97 -17.46
N PRO A 41 -4.95 -7.23 -16.67
CA PRO A 41 -5.00 -6.82 -15.28
C PRO A 41 -5.48 -5.36 -15.30
N GLU A 42 -6.62 -5.08 -14.66
CA GLU A 42 -6.97 -3.72 -14.34
C GLU A 42 -5.70 -3.14 -13.70
N PRO A 43 -5.22 -1.94 -14.09
CA PRO A 43 -4.14 -1.34 -13.32
C PRO A 43 -4.65 -1.33 -11.90
N ASP A 44 -4.09 -2.21 -11.06
CA ASP A 44 -4.67 -2.56 -9.79
C ASP A 44 -4.75 -1.26 -8.97
N MET A 45 -5.91 -0.60 -9.01
CA MET A 45 -6.39 0.28 -7.97
C MET A 45 -6.91 -0.58 -6.81
N ASP A 46 -6.26 -1.71 -6.55
CA ASP A 46 -6.16 -2.28 -5.23
C ASP A 46 -4.89 -1.71 -4.59
N LEU A 47 -5.05 -0.53 -4.01
CA LEU A 47 -4.05 0.20 -3.21
C LEU A 47 -3.63 -0.54 -1.92
N ASP A 48 -3.71 -1.89 -1.87
CA ASP A 48 -3.51 -2.68 -0.66
C ASP A 48 -2.50 -3.83 -0.78
N SER A 49 -1.97 -4.17 -1.97
CA SER A 49 -0.90 -5.18 -2.07
C SER A 49 0.50 -4.59 -2.22
N GLU A 50 0.75 -3.40 -1.66
CA GLU A 50 2.14 -2.99 -1.45
C GLU A 50 2.88 -4.04 -0.60
N PRO A 51 4.13 -4.37 -0.95
CA PRO A 51 4.89 -5.38 -0.24
C PRO A 51 5.03 -4.97 1.23
N VAL A 52 4.49 -5.80 2.12
CA VAL A 52 4.61 -5.61 3.56
C VAL A 52 6.07 -5.87 3.95
N MET A 53 6.69 -4.86 4.53
CA MET A 53 8.04 -4.94 5.07
C MET A 53 8.04 -5.10 6.59
N ARG A 54 9.11 -5.69 7.12
CA ARG A 54 9.31 -5.86 8.58
C ARG A 54 10.37 -4.90 9.07
N ILE A 55 10.04 -4.15 10.12
CA ILE A 55 10.97 -3.26 10.82
C ILE A 55 11.04 -3.63 12.30
N SER A 56 12.14 -3.26 12.95
CA SER A 56 12.34 -3.47 14.39
C SER A 56 12.33 -2.13 15.11
N VAL A 57 11.60 -2.04 16.22
CA VAL A 57 11.51 -0.85 17.06
C VAL A 57 12.06 -1.19 18.44
N SER A 58 13.23 -0.66 18.77
CA SER A 58 13.85 -0.83 20.09
C SER A 58 13.46 0.30 21.02
N THR A 59 13.06 -0.04 22.25
CA THR A 59 12.83 0.95 23.31
C THR A 59 14.09 1.13 24.15
N LEU A 60 14.24 2.30 24.77
CA LEU A 60 15.32 2.56 25.75
C LEU A 60 15.30 1.58 26.94
N GLY A 61 14.19 0.89 27.19
CA GLY A 61 14.07 -0.17 28.20
C GLY A 61 14.56 -1.54 27.75
N GLY A 62 15.18 -1.65 26.57
CA GLY A 62 15.72 -2.91 26.02
C GLY A 62 14.68 -3.83 25.39
N LYS A 63 13.44 -3.36 25.19
CA LYS A 63 12.39 -4.14 24.51
C LYS A 63 12.43 -3.87 23.01
N THR A 64 12.55 -4.92 22.20
CA THR A 64 12.45 -4.83 20.74
C THR A 64 11.09 -5.33 20.27
N LEU A 65 10.42 -4.54 19.44
CA LEU A 65 9.13 -4.85 18.82
C LEU A 65 9.33 -5.03 17.32
N ASN A 66 8.86 -6.13 16.76
CA ASN A 66 8.86 -6.34 15.31
C ASN A 66 7.50 -5.92 14.75
N LEU A 67 7.51 -5.05 13.74
CA LEU A 67 6.30 -4.52 13.12
C LEU A 67 6.28 -4.80 11.63
N GLU A 68 5.11 -5.21 11.14
CA GLU A 68 4.80 -5.31 9.71
C GLU A 68 4.13 -4.01 9.25
N VAL A 69 4.78 -3.33 8.29
CA VAL A 69 4.43 -1.99 7.80
C VAL A 69 4.62 -1.92 6.28
N LYS A 70 4.01 -0.94 5.63
CA LYS A 70 4.22 -0.66 4.21
C LYS A 70 5.18 0.52 4.04
N GLU A 71 5.86 0.64 2.91
CA GLU A 71 6.74 1.79 2.64
C GLU A 71 5.96 3.12 2.57
N THR A 72 4.71 3.06 2.11
CA THR A 72 3.79 4.21 2.10
C THR A 72 3.14 4.50 3.45
N ASP A 73 3.28 3.62 4.45
CA ASP A 73 2.73 3.89 5.78
C ASP A 73 3.35 5.17 6.33
N THR A 74 2.50 6.00 6.94
CA THR A 74 2.98 7.18 7.65
C THR A 74 3.55 6.80 9.01
N THR A 75 4.47 7.63 9.50
CA THR A 75 5.02 7.48 10.85
C THR A 75 3.92 7.43 11.92
N LYS A 76 2.78 8.12 11.70
CA LYS A 76 1.60 8.04 12.58
C LYS A 76 0.99 6.63 12.66
N ILE A 77 0.95 5.89 11.54
CA ILE A 77 0.45 4.50 11.51
C ILE A 77 1.36 3.59 12.34
N VAL A 78 2.68 3.74 12.21
CA VAL A 78 3.65 2.98 13.02
C VAL A 78 3.47 3.23 14.52
N LYS A 79 3.30 4.51 14.93
CA LYS A 79 3.04 4.85 16.34
C LYS A 79 1.73 4.25 16.87
N ASN A 80 0.70 4.19 16.02
CA ASN A 80 -0.56 3.52 16.36
C ASN A 80 -0.37 2.01 16.56
N LYS A 81 0.39 1.34 15.67
CA LYS A 81 0.71 -0.09 15.81
C LYS A 81 1.43 -0.37 17.13
N ILE A 82 2.42 0.46 17.48
CA ILE A 82 3.14 0.37 18.77
C ILE A 82 2.18 0.49 19.96
N ARG A 83 1.26 1.48 19.94
CA ARG A 83 0.25 1.64 20.98
C ARG A 83 -0.67 0.41 21.08
N GLY A 84 -1.05 -0.17 19.95
CA GLY A 84 -1.86 -1.40 19.89
C GLY A 84 -1.18 -2.60 20.56
N LEU A 85 0.15 -2.65 20.58
CA LEU A 85 0.94 -3.69 21.26
C LEU A 85 1.21 -3.38 22.75
N GLY A 86 0.43 -2.46 23.35
CA GLY A 86 0.58 -2.05 24.75
C GLY A 86 1.67 -1.00 24.98
N GLY A 87 2.08 -0.26 23.94
CA GLY A 87 3.00 0.86 24.05
C GLY A 87 2.37 2.16 24.58
N PRO A 88 3.17 3.21 24.82
CA PRO A 88 2.69 4.53 25.28
C PRO A 88 1.71 5.18 24.30
N SER A 89 1.05 6.27 24.70
CA SER A 89 0.19 7.02 23.78
C SER A 89 1.00 7.56 22.58
N VAL A 90 0.37 7.69 21.42
CA VAL A 90 1.03 8.10 20.15
C VAL A 90 1.78 9.44 20.30
N ASN A 91 1.27 10.35 21.11
CA ASN A 91 1.86 11.66 21.34
C ASN A 91 3.09 11.59 22.26
N GLN A 92 3.16 10.58 23.13
CA GLN A 92 4.33 10.33 23.98
C GLN A 92 5.43 9.57 23.24
N GLN A 93 5.13 8.95 22.10
CA GLN A 93 6.10 8.20 21.31
C GLN A 93 6.91 9.13 20.39
N VAL A 94 8.22 9.08 20.56
CA VAL A 94 9.20 9.69 19.64
C VAL A 94 9.94 8.55 18.93
N LEU A 95 9.83 8.50 17.60
CA LEU A 95 10.55 7.54 16.76
C LEU A 95 11.78 8.23 16.16
N ILE A 96 12.90 7.55 16.18
CA ILE A 96 14.20 8.05 15.70
C ILE A 96 14.82 7.01 14.76
N PHE A 97 15.30 7.45 13.61
CA PHE A 97 16.01 6.63 12.64
C PHE A 97 17.25 7.39 12.16
N GLU A 98 18.43 6.75 12.18
CA GLU A 98 19.72 7.37 11.83
C GLU A 98 19.98 8.73 12.51
N GLY A 99 19.53 8.88 13.77
CA GLY A 99 19.68 10.12 14.54
C GLY A 99 18.66 11.22 14.20
N ILE A 100 17.74 10.97 13.27
CA ILE A 100 16.68 11.91 12.87
C ILE A 100 15.36 11.54 13.53
N THR A 101 14.67 12.52 14.11
CA THR A 101 13.33 12.34 14.66
C THR A 101 12.28 12.29 13.53
N LEU A 102 11.43 11.26 13.57
CA LEU A 102 10.42 11.06 12.53
C LEU A 102 9.17 11.91 12.79
N LEU A 103 8.85 12.76 11.82
CA LEU A 103 7.62 13.55 11.78
C LEU A 103 6.40 12.67 11.43
N SER A 104 5.31 12.80 12.21
CA SER A 104 4.10 11.97 12.08
C SER A 104 3.43 12.01 10.69
N GLY A 105 3.58 13.09 9.94
CA GLY A 105 2.95 13.30 8.62
C GLY A 105 3.74 12.78 7.42
N ARG A 106 4.92 12.19 7.63
CA ARG A 106 5.78 11.66 6.55
C ARG A 106 5.74 10.13 6.49
N THR A 107 5.90 9.60 5.28
CA THR A 107 5.95 8.16 4.99
C THR A 107 7.29 7.55 5.37
N LEU A 108 7.33 6.24 5.62
CA LEU A 108 8.57 5.52 5.93
C LEU A 108 9.56 5.58 4.76
N ALA A 109 9.08 5.45 3.52
CA ALA A 109 9.88 5.60 2.31
C ALA A 109 10.63 6.94 2.25
N SER A 110 10.01 8.03 2.72
CA SER A 110 10.63 9.36 2.68
C SER A 110 11.85 9.51 3.60
N TYR A 111 11.99 8.62 4.59
CA TYR A 111 13.17 8.52 5.46
C TYR A 111 14.14 7.42 5.03
N GLY A 112 13.87 6.72 3.92
CA GLY A 112 14.68 5.59 3.46
C GLY A 112 14.55 4.34 4.34
N ILE A 113 13.49 4.24 5.15
CA ILE A 113 13.25 3.09 6.02
C ILE A 113 12.78 1.91 5.16
N LYS A 114 13.49 0.79 5.26
CA LYS A 114 13.26 -0.46 4.51
C LYS A 114 13.12 -1.67 5.43
N THR A 115 12.81 -2.83 4.86
CA THR A 115 12.86 -4.12 5.58
C THR A 115 14.18 -4.29 6.33
N GLY A 116 14.09 -4.65 7.60
CA GLY A 116 15.24 -4.84 8.50
C GLY A 116 15.78 -3.57 9.15
N SER A 117 15.17 -2.41 8.91
CA SER A 117 15.57 -1.17 9.59
C SER A 117 15.24 -1.22 11.08
N GLU A 118 16.16 -0.71 11.90
CA GLU A 118 15.98 -0.54 13.34
C GLU A 118 15.66 0.91 13.68
N LEU A 119 14.50 1.14 14.30
CA LEU A 119 14.07 2.44 14.80
C LEU A 119 14.21 2.45 16.33
N LEU A 120 14.70 3.55 16.87
CA LEU A 120 14.72 3.78 18.31
C LEU A 120 13.44 4.51 18.73
N MET A 121 12.77 4.02 19.78
CA MET A 121 11.60 4.65 20.37
C MET A 121 11.92 5.19 21.77
N MET A 122 11.63 6.47 21.98
CA MET A 122 11.63 7.12 23.29
C MET A 122 10.21 7.43 23.73
N SER A 123 9.90 7.14 24.99
CA SER A 123 8.65 7.56 25.62
C SER A 123 8.90 8.86 26.39
N GLN A 124 8.28 9.96 25.97
CA GLN A 124 8.16 11.16 26.78
C GLN A 124 7.15 10.86 27.88
N GLN A 125 7.60 10.30 29.00
CA GLN A 125 6.78 10.24 30.20
C GLN A 125 6.66 11.69 30.68
N CYS A 126 5.45 12.25 30.60
CA CYS A 126 5.14 13.42 31.42
C CYS A 126 5.30 12.96 32.87
N GLY A 127 6.37 13.44 33.52
CA GLY A 127 6.47 13.38 34.97
C GLY A 127 5.24 14.06 35.56
N CYS A 128 4.64 13.38 36.54
CA CYS A 128 3.53 13.87 37.34
C CYS A 128 3.79 15.26 37.93
#